data_AF-A0A948AGY4-F1
#
_entry.id   AF-A0A948AGY4-F1
#
_cell.length_a   1.000
_cell.length_b   1.000
_cell.length_c   1.000
_cell.angle_alpha   90.00
_cell.angle_beta   90.00
_cell.angle_gamma   90.00
#
_symmetry.space_group_name_H-M   'P 1'
#
loop_
_entity.id
_entity.type
_entity.pdbx_description
1 polymer ?
#
loop_
_entity_poly.entity_id
_entity_poly.type
_entity_poly.pdbx_seq_one_letter_code
_entity_poly.pdbx_strand_id
1 'polypeptide(L)'
;MNNLENLRHDLVDMVEELRATLLDIGDQGLPQTNVVSNARDRLRYIAALTEQSAGQTLNAAEAIADRLRAQKARAAELVGKTRSPEIRAFLADLQVEHALNSADTSEIIQAQAFQDLVGQVINKLMVLVQKMEDSLVHLLVDDEPDPGLLAGPVVTPAAAVSQDEVDDLFG
;
A
#
# COMPACT_ATOMS: atom_id res chain seq x y z
N MET A 1 31.34 15.57 16.86
CA MET A 1 30.45 14.78 17.74
C MET A 1 28.97 15.08 17.51
N ASN A 2 28.56 16.29 17.11
CA ASN A 2 27.15 16.65 16.90
C ASN A 2 26.43 15.96 15.71
N ASN A 3 27.10 15.72 14.56
CA ASN A 3 26.42 15.11 13.40
C ASN A 3 25.90 13.69 13.64
N LEU A 4 26.66 12.84 14.35
CA LEU A 4 26.25 11.45 14.59
C LEU A 4 25.07 11.36 15.58
N GLU A 5 25.00 12.28 16.53
CA GLU A 5 23.87 12.33 17.46
C GLU A 5 22.60 12.89 16.82
N ASN A 6 22.75 13.87 15.91
CA ASN A 6 21.65 14.39 15.10
C ASN A 6 21.13 13.31 14.12
N LEU A 7 22.01 12.65 13.37
CA LEU A 7 21.64 11.54 12.48
C LEU A 7 20.89 10.43 13.21
N ARG A 8 21.36 10.07 14.42
CA ARG A 8 20.70 9.07 15.26
C ARG A 8 19.31 9.56 15.72
N HIS A 9 19.18 10.85 16.06
CA HIS A 9 17.91 11.43 16.46
C HIS A 9 16.89 11.42 15.31
N ASP A 10 17.31 11.88 14.13
CA ASP A 10 16.46 11.94 12.93
C ASP A 10 16.02 10.55 12.46
N LEU A 11 16.90 9.55 12.56
CA LEU A 11 16.54 8.15 12.30
C LEU A 11 15.53 7.60 13.31
N VAL A 12 15.68 7.94 14.60
CA VAL A 12 14.72 7.52 15.63
C VAL A 12 13.37 8.16 15.39
N ASP A 13 13.33 9.45 15.07
CA ASP A 13 12.08 10.18 14.80
C ASP A 13 11.37 9.63 13.56
N MET A 14 12.12 9.30 12.49
CA MET A 14 11.56 8.66 11.29
C MET A 14 10.96 7.29 11.59
N VAL A 15 11.62 6.49 12.43
CA VAL A 15 11.12 5.16 12.83
C VAL A 15 9.88 5.26 13.70
N GLU A 16 9.81 6.25 14.59
CA GLU A 16 8.63 6.49 15.43
C GLU A 16 7.44 7.06 14.62
N GLU A 17 7.66 7.96 13.66
CA GLU A 17 6.62 8.45 12.76
C GLU A 17 6.07 7.32 11.86
N LEU A 18 6.95 6.46 11.34
CA LEU A 18 6.57 5.26 10.61
C LEU A 18 5.69 4.35 11.48
N ARG A 19 6.13 4.08 12.71
CA ARG A 19 5.40 3.23 13.66
C ARG A 19 4.04 3.81 14.00
N ALA A 20 3.96 5.10 14.30
CA ALA A 20 2.70 5.78 14.64
C ALA A 20 1.71 5.78 13.47
N THR A 21 2.18 6.04 12.26
CA THR A 21 1.32 6.04 11.06
C THR A 21 0.82 4.64 10.73
N LEU A 22 1.65 3.61 10.87
CA LEU A 22 1.24 2.22 10.69
C LEU A 22 0.25 1.75 11.77
N LEU A 23 0.28 2.33 12.97
CA LEU A 23 -0.72 2.12 14.00
C LEU A 23 -2.06 2.78 13.63
N ASP A 24 -2.04 4.05 13.21
CA ASP A 24 -3.24 4.80 12.80
C ASP A 24 -3.98 4.14 11.63
N ILE A 25 -3.22 3.68 10.62
CA ILE A 25 -3.73 2.92 9.48
C ILE A 25 -4.51 1.67 9.90
N GLY A 26 -4.06 1.01 10.96
CA GLY A 26 -4.66 -0.23 11.45
C GLY A 26 -5.87 -0.04 12.37
N ASP A 27 -6.17 1.17 12.80
CA ASP A 27 -7.23 1.47 13.78
C ASP A 27 -8.55 1.92 13.12
N GLN A 28 -8.58 2.08 11.78
CA GLN A 28 -9.73 2.61 11.04
C GLN A 28 -10.93 1.63 10.90
N GLY A 29 -11.23 0.80 11.90
CA GLY A 29 -12.47 0.00 11.94
C GLY A 29 -12.32 -1.44 11.44
N LEU A 30 -11.12 -2.01 11.51
CA LEU A 30 -10.90 -3.42 11.24
C LEU A 30 -11.48 -4.27 12.38
N PRO A 31 -12.38 -5.25 12.11
CA PRO A 31 -13.16 -5.96 13.14
C PRO A 31 -12.34 -6.88 14.08
N GLN A 32 -11.02 -6.97 13.91
CA GLN A 32 -10.12 -7.83 14.68
C GLN A 32 -8.91 -7.04 15.20
N THR A 33 -9.16 -5.95 15.93
CA THR A 33 -8.12 -5.05 16.49
C THR A 33 -7.25 -5.66 17.60
N ASN A 34 -7.61 -6.85 18.12
CA ASN A 34 -6.92 -7.43 19.28
C ASN A 34 -5.76 -8.40 18.97
N VAL A 35 -5.53 -8.79 17.72
CA VAL A 35 -4.58 -9.90 17.41
C VAL A 35 -3.25 -9.42 16.82
N VAL A 36 -3.15 -8.15 16.43
CA VAL A 36 -2.04 -7.72 15.55
C VAL A 36 -1.22 -6.60 16.19
N SER A 37 -0.18 -6.94 16.96
CA SER A 37 0.67 -5.94 17.63
C SER A 37 1.71 -5.29 16.71
N ASN A 38 2.01 -5.89 15.56
CA ASN A 38 3.04 -5.44 14.61
C ASN A 38 2.44 -4.93 13.30
N ALA A 39 2.92 -3.79 12.81
CA ALA A 39 2.54 -3.19 11.54
C ALA A 39 2.64 -4.14 10.33
N ARG A 40 3.65 -5.02 10.29
CA ARG A 40 3.78 -6.02 9.21
C ARG A 40 2.59 -6.97 9.16
N ASP A 41 2.13 -7.42 10.31
CA ASP A 41 1.00 -8.34 10.38
C ASP A 41 -0.31 -7.61 10.09
N ARG A 42 -0.38 -6.29 10.36
CA ARG A 42 -1.53 -5.45 9.98
C ARG A 42 -1.61 -5.27 8.47
N LEU A 43 -0.49 -4.98 7.81
CA LEU A 43 -0.41 -4.91 6.35
C LEU A 43 -0.79 -6.24 5.70
N ARG A 44 -0.34 -7.37 6.28
CA ARG A 44 -0.76 -8.71 5.82
C ARG A 44 -2.26 -8.95 5.98
N TYR A 45 -2.83 -8.52 7.09
CA TYR A 45 -4.27 -8.64 7.32
C TYR A 45 -5.07 -7.80 6.32
N ILE A 46 -4.62 -6.56 6.04
CA ILE A 46 -5.22 -5.69 5.02
C ILE A 46 -5.12 -6.32 3.63
N ALA A 47 -3.97 -6.91 3.27
CA ALA A 47 -3.81 -7.63 2.01
C ALA A 47 -4.77 -8.82 1.90
N ALA A 48 -4.89 -9.64 2.95
CA ALA A 48 -5.80 -10.78 2.97
C ALA A 48 -7.28 -10.37 2.86
N LEU A 49 -7.68 -9.31 3.56
CA LEU A 49 -9.03 -8.71 3.43
C LEU A 49 -9.29 -8.18 2.01
N THR A 50 -8.29 -7.55 1.40
CA THR A 50 -8.41 -7.04 0.02
C THR A 50 -8.64 -8.18 -0.97
N GLU A 51 -7.87 -9.26 -0.83
CA GLU A 51 -8.04 -10.47 -1.64
C GLU A 51 -9.42 -11.09 -1.43
N GLN A 52 -9.90 -11.17 -0.18
CA GLN A 52 -11.22 -11.68 0.14
C GLN A 52 -12.34 -10.83 -0.48
N SER A 53 -12.30 -9.50 -0.31
CA SER A 53 -13.29 -8.57 -0.88
C SER A 53 -13.32 -8.64 -2.41
N ALA A 54 -12.14 -8.72 -3.04
CA ALA A 54 -12.03 -8.87 -4.48
C ALA A 54 -12.62 -10.20 -4.95
N GLY A 55 -12.32 -11.30 -4.24
CA GLY A 55 -12.87 -12.63 -4.52
C GLY A 55 -14.39 -12.68 -4.39
N GLN A 56 -14.95 -12.12 -3.32
CA GLN A 56 -16.41 -12.03 -3.12
C GLN A 56 -17.07 -11.22 -4.25
N THR A 57 -16.51 -10.05 -4.58
CA THR A 57 -17.02 -9.21 -5.66
C THR A 57 -17.02 -9.93 -7.00
N LEU A 58 -15.91 -10.61 -7.33
CA LEU A 58 -15.78 -11.34 -8.59
C LEU A 58 -16.76 -12.52 -8.68
N ASN A 59 -16.85 -13.33 -7.61
CA ASN A 59 -17.74 -14.49 -7.58
C ASN A 59 -19.22 -14.08 -7.76
N ALA A 60 -19.66 -13.03 -7.06
CA ALA A 60 -21.01 -12.51 -7.19
C ALA A 60 -21.27 -11.96 -8.61
N ALA A 61 -20.30 -11.25 -9.19
CA ALA A 61 -20.41 -10.74 -10.56
C ALA A 61 -20.48 -11.88 -11.60
N GLU A 62 -19.69 -12.95 -11.44
CA GLU A 62 -19.73 -14.14 -12.29
C GLU A 62 -21.09 -14.84 -12.22
N ALA A 63 -21.63 -15.03 -11.01
CA ALA A 63 -22.95 -15.65 -10.81
C ALA A 63 -24.08 -14.85 -11.51
N ILE A 64 -24.07 -13.52 -11.38
CA ILE A 64 -25.01 -12.64 -12.09
C ILE A 64 -24.84 -12.78 -13.61
N ALA A 65 -23.60 -12.77 -14.10
CA ALA A 65 -23.31 -12.86 -15.53
C ALA A 65 -23.81 -14.18 -16.14
N ASP A 66 -23.63 -15.30 -15.45
CA ASP A 66 -24.08 -16.61 -15.91
C ASP A 66 -25.62 -16.73 -15.97
N ARG A 67 -26.32 -16.22 -14.95
CA ARG A 67 -27.79 -16.15 -14.96
C ARG A 67 -28.29 -15.27 -16.11
N LEU A 68 -27.67 -14.11 -16.34
CA LEU A 68 -28.01 -13.22 -17.46
C LEU A 68 -27.80 -13.90 -18.82
N ARG A 69 -26.71 -14.67 -19.00
CA ARG A 69 -26.47 -15.45 -20.22
C ARG A 69 -27.56 -16.51 -20.43
N ALA A 70 -27.88 -17.27 -19.38
CA ALA A 70 -28.92 -18.30 -19.44
C ALA A 70 -30.31 -17.69 -19.73
N GLN A 71 -30.66 -16.59 -19.08
CA GLN A 71 -31.90 -15.85 -19.32
C GLN A 71 -31.99 -15.35 -20.75
N LYS A 72 -30.90 -14.78 -21.30
CA LYS A 72 -30.87 -14.30 -22.69
C LYS A 72 -31.09 -15.44 -23.68
N ALA A 73 -30.44 -16.59 -23.47
CA ALA A 73 -30.62 -17.76 -24.32
C ALA A 73 -32.07 -18.26 -24.29
N ARG A 74 -32.64 -18.41 -23.09
CA ARG A 74 -34.04 -18.85 -22.93
C ARG A 74 -35.05 -17.84 -23.48
N ALA A 75 -34.79 -16.55 -23.32
CA ALA A 75 -35.62 -15.50 -23.90
C ALA A 75 -35.65 -15.60 -25.44
N ALA A 76 -34.49 -15.86 -26.08
CA ALA A 76 -34.40 -16.04 -27.53
C ALA A 76 -35.28 -17.21 -28.05
N GLU A 77 -35.34 -18.32 -27.31
CA GLU A 77 -36.20 -19.48 -27.66
C GLU A 77 -37.70 -19.21 -27.53
N LEU A 78 -38.07 -18.19 -26.76
CA LEU A 78 -39.45 -17.80 -26.51
C LEU A 78 -39.92 -16.67 -27.44
N VAL A 79 -39.01 -16.06 -28.21
CA VAL A 79 -39.35 -15.00 -29.17
C VAL A 79 -40.39 -15.53 -30.16
N GLY A 80 -41.50 -14.80 -30.32
CA GLY A 80 -42.59 -15.14 -31.23
C GLY A 80 -43.61 -16.14 -30.67
N LYS A 81 -43.36 -16.76 -29.51
CA LYS A 81 -44.39 -17.53 -28.80
C LYS A 81 -45.37 -16.56 -28.12
N THR A 82 -46.66 -16.89 -28.15
CA THR A 82 -47.71 -16.10 -27.48
C THR A 82 -48.57 -17.02 -26.64
N ARG A 83 -48.82 -16.65 -25.36
CA ARG A 83 -49.66 -17.41 -24.40
C ARG A 83 -49.24 -18.87 -24.18
N SER A 84 -47.94 -19.15 -24.16
CA SER A 84 -47.42 -20.49 -23.92
C SER A 84 -47.12 -20.75 -22.43
N PRO A 85 -47.27 -21.99 -21.92
CA PRO A 85 -46.86 -22.35 -20.56
C PRO A 85 -45.39 -22.05 -20.27
N GLU A 86 -44.52 -22.16 -21.28
CA GLU A 86 -43.08 -21.90 -21.19
C GLU A 86 -42.78 -20.43 -20.92
N ILE A 87 -43.56 -19.50 -21.48
CA ILE A 87 -43.46 -18.07 -21.15
C ILE A 87 -43.83 -17.83 -19.69
N ARG A 88 -44.90 -18.47 -19.19
CA ARG A 88 -45.30 -18.34 -17.78
C ARG A 88 -44.23 -18.88 -16.84
N ALA A 89 -43.64 -20.02 -17.18
CA ALA A 89 -42.52 -20.60 -16.44
C ALA A 89 -41.29 -19.67 -16.45
N PHE A 90 -40.93 -19.13 -17.61
CA PHE A 90 -39.83 -18.17 -17.73
C PHE A 90 -40.05 -16.91 -16.88
N LEU A 91 -41.27 -16.37 -16.84
CA LEU A 91 -41.59 -15.21 -15.99
C LEU A 91 -41.51 -15.55 -14.48
N ALA A 92 -41.91 -16.75 -14.08
CA ALA A 92 -41.76 -17.21 -12.70
C ALA A 92 -40.28 -17.37 -12.32
N ASP A 93 -39.49 -18.00 -13.20
CA ASP A 93 -38.05 -18.17 -13.00
C ASP A 93 -37.35 -16.80 -12.94
N LEU A 94 -37.74 -15.84 -13.78
CA LEU A 94 -37.22 -14.47 -13.73
C LEU A 94 -37.40 -13.80 -12.37
N GLN A 95 -38.51 -14.04 -11.67
CA GLN A 95 -38.71 -13.47 -10.33
C GLN A 95 -37.72 -14.04 -9.32
N VAL A 96 -37.46 -15.34 -9.38
CA VAL A 96 -36.48 -16.02 -8.52
C VAL A 96 -35.08 -15.51 -8.82
N GLU A 97 -34.69 -15.52 -10.09
CA GLU A 97 -33.36 -15.06 -10.53
C GLU A 97 -33.12 -13.58 -10.22
N HIS A 98 -34.16 -12.73 -10.29
CA HIS A 98 -34.05 -11.33 -9.90
C HIS A 98 -33.77 -11.18 -8.39
N ALA A 99 -34.40 -12.00 -7.55
CA ALA A 99 -34.13 -12.01 -6.11
C ALA A 99 -32.68 -12.44 -5.82
N LEU A 100 -32.19 -13.48 -6.53
CA LEU A 100 -30.81 -13.94 -6.43
C LEU A 100 -29.81 -12.85 -6.88
N ASN A 101 -30.06 -12.21 -8.02
CA ASN A 101 -29.19 -11.13 -8.50
C ASN A 101 -29.17 -9.93 -7.55
N SER A 102 -30.30 -9.64 -6.88
CA SER A 102 -30.37 -8.57 -5.88
C SER A 102 -29.53 -8.90 -4.65
N ALA A 103 -29.55 -10.17 -4.21
CA ALA A 103 -28.71 -10.64 -3.11
C ALA A 103 -27.22 -10.55 -3.46
N ASP A 104 -26.81 -11.04 -4.64
CA ASP A 104 -25.42 -10.99 -5.10
C ASP A 104 -24.94 -9.55 -5.30
N THR A 105 -25.81 -8.64 -5.76
CA THR A 105 -25.49 -7.21 -5.85
C THR A 105 -25.28 -6.60 -4.46
N SER A 106 -26.07 -7.01 -3.47
CA SER A 106 -25.87 -6.58 -2.08
C SER A 106 -24.56 -7.11 -1.50
N GLU A 107 -24.15 -8.33 -1.85
CA GLU A 107 -22.86 -8.91 -1.46
C GLU A 107 -21.70 -8.10 -2.05
N ILE A 108 -21.78 -7.69 -3.33
CA ILE A 108 -20.80 -6.79 -3.96
C ILE A 108 -20.67 -5.49 -3.18
N ILE A 109 -21.80 -4.83 -2.88
CA ILE A 109 -21.80 -3.55 -2.14
C ILE A 109 -21.16 -3.72 -0.76
N GLN A 110 -21.46 -4.82 -0.07
CA GLN A 110 -20.90 -5.12 1.24
C GLN A 110 -19.38 -5.37 1.17
N ALA A 111 -18.93 -6.15 0.18
CA ALA A 111 -17.51 -6.46 -0.04
C ALA A 111 -16.70 -5.19 -0.38
N GLN A 112 -17.30 -4.24 -1.10
CA GLN A 112 -16.66 -3.00 -1.53
C GLN A 112 -16.37 -2.01 -0.39
N ALA A 113 -17.19 -1.97 0.67
CA ALA A 113 -16.94 -1.08 1.80
C ALA A 113 -15.55 -1.29 2.44
N PHE A 114 -15.05 -2.53 2.44
CA PHE A 114 -13.69 -2.84 2.89
C PHE A 114 -12.63 -2.44 1.87
N GLN A 115 -12.91 -2.57 0.57
CA GLN A 115 -11.98 -2.16 -0.48
C GLN A 115 -11.77 -0.64 -0.49
N ASP A 116 -12.81 0.15 -0.20
CA ASP A 116 -12.69 1.61 -0.02
C ASP A 116 -11.79 1.97 1.16
N LEU A 117 -11.93 1.23 2.27
CA LEU A 117 -11.08 1.40 3.45
C LEU A 117 -9.61 1.07 3.14
N VAL A 118 -9.36 0.00 2.38
CA VAL A 118 -8.03 -0.36 1.88
C VAL A 118 -7.46 0.76 1.00
N GLY A 119 -8.25 1.36 0.13
CA GLY A 119 -7.82 2.48 -0.72
C GLY A 119 -7.35 3.68 0.10
N GLN A 120 -8.03 4.00 1.21
CA GLN A 120 -7.60 5.05 2.14
C GLN A 120 -6.28 4.70 2.83
N VAL A 121 -6.11 3.44 3.24
CA VAL A 121 -4.87 2.94 3.82
C VAL A 121 -3.70 3.07 2.85
N ILE A 122 -3.87 2.63 1.60
CA ILE A 122 -2.81 2.72 0.58
C ILE A 122 -2.40 4.18 0.36
N ASN A 123 -3.35 5.11 0.29
CA ASN A 123 -3.04 6.54 0.18
C ASN A 123 -2.21 7.07 1.36
N LYS A 124 -2.55 6.68 2.59
CA LYS A 124 -1.77 7.05 3.78
C LYS A 124 -0.35 6.46 3.75
N LEU A 125 -0.21 5.20 3.31
CA LEU A 125 1.10 4.57 3.14
C LEU A 125 1.94 5.28 2.08
N MET A 126 1.35 5.69 0.96
CA MET A 126 2.07 6.45 -0.08
C MET A 126 2.60 7.79 0.47
N VAL A 127 1.78 8.53 1.22
CA VAL A 127 2.20 9.79 1.84
C VAL A 127 3.33 9.55 2.86
N LEU A 128 3.25 8.46 3.64
CA LEU A 128 4.29 8.11 4.60
C LEU A 128 5.62 7.75 3.90
N VAL A 129 5.57 6.94 2.86
CA VAL A 129 6.77 6.57 2.07
C VAL A 129 7.40 7.83 1.48
N GLN A 130 6.59 8.75 0.92
CA GLN A 130 7.10 10.01 0.39
C GLN A 130 7.83 10.84 1.45
N LYS A 131 7.25 10.98 2.64
CA LYS A 131 7.90 11.68 3.76
C LYS A 131 9.22 11.02 4.18
N MET A 132 9.24 9.68 4.25
CA MET A 132 10.46 8.95 4.58
C MET A 132 11.53 9.14 3.51
N GLU A 133 11.16 9.10 2.23
CA GLU A 133 12.07 9.39 1.12
C GLU A 133 12.66 10.80 1.24
N ASP A 134 11.83 11.81 1.48
CA ASP A 134 12.28 13.20 1.65
C ASP A 134 13.25 13.35 2.83
N SER A 135 12.94 12.73 3.98
CA SER A 135 13.81 12.76 5.16
C SER A 135 15.13 11.99 4.93
N LEU A 136 15.10 10.86 4.22
CA LEU A 136 16.32 10.12 3.86
C LEU A 136 17.20 10.94 2.90
N VAL A 137 16.61 11.63 1.92
CA VAL A 137 17.33 12.55 1.03
C VAL A 137 17.98 13.67 1.83
N HIS A 138 17.27 14.26 2.79
CA HIS A 138 17.85 15.30 3.66
C HIS A 138 19.06 14.79 4.44
N LEU A 139 18.97 13.58 5.01
CA LEU A 139 20.09 12.94 5.72
C LEU A 139 21.30 12.64 4.81
N LEU A 140 21.06 12.30 3.55
CA LEU A 140 22.11 12.02 2.56
C LEU A 140 22.79 13.29 2.04
N VAL A 141 22.04 14.40 1.91
CA VAL A 141 22.53 15.67 1.37
C VAL A 141 23.25 16.49 2.45
N ASP A 142 22.78 16.45 3.69
CA ASP A 142 23.36 17.21 4.81
C ASP A 142 24.69 16.63 5.33
N ASP A 143 25.04 15.40 4.94
CA ASP A 143 26.30 14.74 5.31
C ASP A 143 27.41 14.90 4.24
N GLU A 144 27.19 15.68 3.16
CA GLU A 144 28.31 16.12 2.32
C GLU A 144 29.18 17.12 3.11
N PRO A 145 30.44 16.78 3.45
CA PRO A 145 31.30 17.72 4.16
C PRO A 145 31.61 18.89 3.24
N ASP A 146 31.53 20.10 3.77
CA ASP A 146 32.01 21.33 3.12
C ASP A 146 33.41 21.05 2.53
N PRO A 147 33.60 21.18 1.19
CA PRO A 147 34.89 20.90 0.57
C PRO A 147 36.03 21.79 1.13
N GLY A 148 35.70 22.85 1.88
CA GLY A 148 36.66 23.66 2.64
C GLY A 148 37.29 22.98 3.87
N LEU A 149 36.67 21.93 4.43
CA LEU A 149 37.18 21.19 5.60
C LEU A 149 38.11 20.02 5.24
N LEU A 150 38.22 19.69 3.94
CA LEU A 150 39.19 18.71 3.41
C LEU A 150 40.50 19.34 2.94
N ALA A 151 40.74 20.62 3.24
CA ALA A 151 42.08 21.16 3.22
C ALA A 151 42.86 20.50 4.37
N GLY A 152 43.59 19.41 4.06
CA GLY A 152 44.64 18.88 4.93
C GLY A 152 45.58 20.00 5.38
N PRO A 153 46.41 19.78 6.42
CA PRO A 153 47.27 20.82 6.98
C PRO A 153 48.00 21.55 5.86
N VAL A 154 47.70 22.84 5.69
CA VAL A 154 48.36 23.68 4.70
C VAL A 154 49.83 23.72 5.09
N VAL A 155 50.67 23.00 4.35
CA VAL A 155 52.11 23.13 4.47
C VAL A 155 52.43 24.55 4.03
N THR A 156 52.55 25.46 5.00
CA THR A 156 53.15 26.76 4.72
C THR A 156 54.56 26.50 4.18
N PRO A 157 55.08 27.27 3.20
CA PRO A 157 56.41 27.03 2.64
C PRO A 157 57.52 27.02 3.70
N ALA A 158 57.28 27.63 4.86
CA ALA A 158 58.19 27.65 6.00
C ALA A 158 58.20 26.34 6.83
N ALA A 159 57.20 25.47 6.68
CA ALA A 159 57.08 24.17 7.35
C ALA A 159 57.35 22.99 6.41
N ALA A 160 57.77 23.26 5.17
CA ALA A 160 58.22 22.24 4.24
C ALA A 160 59.64 21.80 4.66
N VAL A 161 59.74 20.60 5.25
CA VAL A 161 61.04 19.96 5.51
C VAL A 161 61.71 19.70 4.16
N SER A 162 62.94 20.14 4.01
CA SER A 162 63.69 19.97 2.76
C SER A 162 64.29 18.56 2.66
N GLN A 163 64.44 18.04 1.45
CA GLN A 163 64.99 16.69 1.22
C GLN A 163 66.39 16.53 1.83
N ASP A 164 67.17 17.62 1.88
CA ASP A 164 68.50 17.64 2.48
C ASP A 164 68.46 17.40 4.02
N GLU A 165 67.43 17.92 4.71
CA GLU A 165 67.22 17.67 6.15
C GLU A 165 66.79 16.22 6.45
N VAL A 166 66.16 15.55 5.47
CA VAL A 166 65.79 14.14 5.59
C VAL A 166 67.01 13.25 5.38
N ASP A 167 67.89 13.61 4.44
CA ASP A 167 69.13 12.86 4.16
C ASP A 167 70.13 12.95 5.34
N ASP A 168 70.21 14.09 6.03
CA ASP A 168 71.04 14.28 7.23
C ASP A 168 70.57 13.43 8.45
N LEU A 169 69.30 13.00 8.48
CA LEU A 169 68.76 12.22 9.60
C LEU A 169 69.08 10.72 9.48
N PHE A 170 69.46 10.25 8.28
CA PHE A 170 69.73 8.84 7.98
C PHE A 170 71.13 8.58 7.41
N GLY A 171 71.99 9.61 7.35
CA GLY A 171 73.40 9.54 6.91
C GLY A 171 74.41 9.33 8.04
#